data_AF-A0A9C5YYR4-F1
#
_entry.id   AF-A0A9C5YYR4-F1
#
_cell.length_a   1.000
_cell.length_b   1.000
_cell.length_c   1.000
_cell.angle_alpha   90.00
_cell.angle_beta   90.00
_cell.angle_gamma   90.00
#
_symmetry.space_group_name_H-M   'P 1'
#
loop_
_entity.id
_entity.type
_entity.pdbx_description
1 polymer ?
#
loop_
_entity_poly.entity_id
_entity_poly.type
_entity_poly.pdbx_seq_one_letter_code
_entity_poly.pdbx_strand_id
1 'polypeptide(L)'
;MSNLGERKKKTNSCAGCMRVLKWIPVLFILSIIVWSYYAYVVELCILAIDNTAEKVIFLLFYHIINTLFLWSYWKTIFTPAGTVPSTWRIPEVEIERLLRIENQEQQKRLLEYIAKDYPVSNRTLSGSIRFCDKCKIIKPDRSHHCSVCGTCILKMDHHCPWVNNCVNFTNYKFFVLFLGYALLYCLYVALTSLECFIRFWRGELGGSMGRFHILFLFFVAFMFAISLISLFGYHVYLLLVNRTTLEAFRAPIFRIGGQDKNGYNLGKLANFQEVFGDDWKLWFLPVFTSQGDGLRYAMRTQQVYQKPIYNSMGATDARLEVQATDKLIKNNQTSTTMSSSCNVSSEFREDDEQQLQLEPKISYLPTAAAAVAAAAGDVSPSHSLIASAVKSASCSSIIANVNNGNVVIAMPDLEVVTQLPDKEQLPEIKLIDASLQRNVVEIHKIA
;
A
#
# COMPACT_ATOMS: atom_id res chain seq x y z
N MET A 1 8.20 -20.90 -48.22
CA MET A 1 9.41 -21.61 -47.74
C MET A 1 9.86 -20.97 -46.45
N SER A 2 9.81 -21.78 -45.39
CA SER A 2 10.02 -21.48 -43.99
C SER A 2 11.46 -21.11 -43.64
N ASN A 3 11.66 -20.04 -42.86
CA ASN A 3 12.84 -19.90 -42.02
C ASN A 3 12.55 -18.99 -40.82
N LEU A 4 11.59 -19.40 -39.98
CA LEU A 4 11.49 -18.94 -38.60
C LEU A 4 12.53 -19.73 -37.79
N GLY A 5 13.72 -19.16 -37.66
CA GLY A 5 14.78 -19.69 -36.82
C GLY A 5 14.30 -19.79 -35.38
N GLU A 6 14.04 -21.01 -34.93
CA GLU A 6 13.96 -21.36 -33.53
C GLU A 6 15.23 -20.89 -32.80
N ARG A 7 15.14 -19.75 -32.12
CA ARG A 7 16.10 -19.42 -31.06
C ARG A 7 15.93 -20.43 -29.94
N LYS A 8 16.69 -21.54 -30.02
CA LYS A 8 16.98 -22.40 -28.87
C LYS A 8 17.41 -21.51 -27.71
N LYS A 9 16.57 -21.39 -26.69
CA LYS A 9 16.95 -20.84 -25.38
C LYS A 9 18.10 -21.70 -24.85
N LYS A 10 19.34 -21.27 -25.03
CA LYS A 10 20.44 -21.72 -24.17
C LYS A 10 20.06 -21.30 -22.75
N THR A 11 19.57 -22.25 -21.95
CA THR A 11 19.52 -22.10 -20.49
C THR A 11 20.96 -22.07 -20.01
N ASN A 12 21.56 -20.89 -20.09
CA ASN A 12 22.95 -20.66 -19.72
C ASN A 12 23.15 -21.08 -18.26
N SER A 13 24.13 -21.95 -17.99
CA SER A 13 24.58 -22.33 -16.64
C SER A 13 24.76 -21.11 -15.70
N CYS A 14 25.14 -19.96 -16.28
CA CYS A 14 25.23 -18.66 -15.60
C CYS A 14 23.90 -18.15 -15.01
N ALA A 15 22.76 -18.37 -15.66
CA ALA A 15 21.45 -17.92 -15.15
C ALA A 15 20.99 -18.70 -13.91
N GLY A 16 21.37 -19.98 -13.79
CA GLY A 16 21.13 -20.79 -12.59
C GLY A 16 22.00 -20.33 -11.42
N CYS A 17 23.31 -20.11 -11.67
CA CYS A 17 24.23 -19.59 -10.68
C CYS A 17 23.78 -18.23 -10.11
N MET A 18 23.38 -17.30 -10.98
CA MET A 18 22.88 -15.99 -10.57
C MET A 18 21.59 -16.04 -9.74
N ARG A 19 20.75 -17.08 -9.89
CA ARG A 19 19.57 -17.27 -9.02
C ARG A 19 19.98 -17.66 -7.61
N VAL A 20 21.00 -18.50 -7.45
CA VAL A 20 21.52 -18.92 -6.14
C VAL A 20 22.23 -17.77 -5.46
N LEU A 21 23.09 -17.03 -6.17
CA LEU A 21 23.85 -15.91 -5.61
C LEU A 21 22.95 -14.82 -5.01
N LYS A 22 21.77 -14.59 -5.58
CA LYS A 22 20.78 -13.63 -5.06
C LYS A 22 20.24 -13.98 -3.66
N TRP A 23 20.32 -15.24 -3.24
CA TRP A 23 19.90 -15.67 -1.91
C TRP A 23 20.98 -15.51 -0.84
N ILE A 24 22.24 -15.25 -1.22
CA ILE A 24 23.36 -15.11 -0.27
C ILE A 24 23.05 -14.08 0.83
N PRO A 25 22.55 -12.87 0.54
CA PRO A 25 22.26 -11.90 1.61
C PRO A 25 21.19 -12.38 2.58
N VAL A 26 20.16 -13.08 2.09
CA VAL A 26 19.09 -13.65 2.93
C VAL A 26 19.65 -14.75 3.83
N LEU A 27 20.42 -15.69 3.26
CA LEU A 27 21.05 -16.78 4.02
C LEU A 27 22.03 -16.26 5.07
N PHE A 28 22.77 -15.19 4.75
CA PHE A 28 23.66 -14.52 5.68
C PHE A 28 22.88 -13.96 6.89
N ILE A 29 21.80 -13.20 6.65
CA ILE A 29 20.96 -12.69 7.73
C ILE A 29 20.35 -13.82 8.56
N LEU A 30 19.83 -14.87 7.91
CA LEU A 30 19.28 -16.04 8.62
C LEU A 30 20.35 -16.73 9.49
N SER A 31 21.59 -16.85 9.01
CA SER A 31 22.67 -17.43 9.80
C SER A 31 22.98 -16.62 11.06
N ILE A 32 22.98 -15.29 10.96
CA ILE A 32 23.15 -14.40 12.11
C ILE A 32 21.99 -14.55 13.08
N ILE A 33 20.75 -14.64 12.59
CA ILE A 33 19.58 -14.79 13.46
C ILE A 33 19.64 -16.12 14.22
N VAL A 34 19.93 -17.23 13.53
CA VAL A 34 20.06 -18.56 14.15
C VAL A 34 21.17 -18.58 15.20
N TRP A 35 22.34 -18.03 14.88
CA TRP A 35 23.43 -17.92 15.85
C TRP A 35 23.05 -17.03 17.04
N SER A 36 22.39 -15.89 16.79
CA SER A 36 21.98 -14.98 17.86
C SER A 36 20.90 -15.60 18.75
N TYR A 37 20.05 -16.47 18.22
CA TYR A 37 19.10 -17.25 19.01
C TYR A 37 19.81 -18.21 19.96
N TYR A 38 20.79 -18.96 19.46
CA TYR A 38 21.64 -19.81 20.30
C TYR A 38 22.34 -18.99 21.39
N ALA A 39 23.02 -17.91 21.01
CA ALA A 39 23.78 -17.07 21.93
C ALA A 39 22.89 -16.41 23.00
N TYR A 40 21.69 -15.95 22.62
CA TYR A 40 20.77 -15.32 23.55
C TYR A 40 20.09 -16.34 24.47
N VAL A 41 19.52 -17.40 23.91
CA VAL A 41 18.72 -18.36 24.70
C VAL A 41 19.62 -19.25 25.55
N VAL A 42 20.67 -19.82 24.97
CA VAL A 42 21.53 -20.80 25.65
C VAL A 42 22.60 -20.09 26.48
N GLU A 43 23.48 -19.33 25.83
CA GLU A 43 24.65 -18.76 26.50
C GLU A 43 24.28 -17.66 27.49
N LEU A 44 23.39 -16.74 27.12
CA LEU A 44 22.96 -15.66 28.01
C LEU A 44 21.88 -16.13 29.00
N CYS A 45 20.68 -16.49 28.52
CA CYS A 45 19.55 -16.75 29.42
C CYS A 45 19.71 -18.04 30.24
N ILE A 46 20.12 -19.16 29.65
CA ILE A 46 20.20 -20.43 30.38
C ILE A 46 21.46 -20.50 31.24
N LEU A 47 22.62 -20.15 30.68
CA LEU A 47 23.93 -20.39 31.30
C LEU A 47 24.49 -19.21 32.10
N ALA A 48 24.21 -17.96 31.72
CA ALA A 48 24.79 -16.78 32.40
C ALA A 48 23.86 -16.13 33.44
N ILE A 49 22.54 -16.26 33.28
CA ILE A 49 21.55 -15.70 34.22
C ILE A 49 21.16 -16.75 35.27
N ASP A 50 21.46 -16.46 36.52
CA ASP A 50 21.14 -17.32 37.67
C ASP A 50 19.67 -17.17 38.12
N ASN A 51 19.11 -15.97 38.04
CA ASN A 51 17.75 -15.68 38.51
C ASN A 51 16.70 -16.27 37.55
N THR A 52 15.93 -17.25 38.04
CA THR A 52 14.87 -17.91 37.26
C THR A 52 13.77 -16.95 36.79
N ALA A 53 13.35 -15.99 37.62
CA ALA A 53 12.28 -15.06 37.26
C ALA A 53 12.72 -14.14 36.10
N GLU A 54 13.94 -13.62 36.19
CA GLU A 54 14.56 -12.82 35.14
C GLU A 54 14.69 -13.61 33.83
N LYS A 55 15.17 -14.85 33.91
CA LYS A 55 15.28 -15.78 32.78
C LYS A 55 13.95 -15.99 32.06
N VAL A 56 12.88 -16.23 32.80
CA VAL A 56 11.53 -16.43 32.23
C VAL A 56 11.03 -15.16 31.55
N ILE A 57 11.20 -14.00 32.19
CA ILE A 57 10.79 -12.70 31.62
C ILE A 57 11.56 -12.43 30.33
N PHE A 58 12.89 -12.63 30.34
CA PHE A 58 13.73 -12.38 29.18
C PHE A 58 13.35 -13.28 28.00
N LEU A 59 13.20 -14.58 28.26
CA LEU A 59 12.80 -15.54 27.23
C LEU A 59 11.40 -15.24 26.68
N LEU A 60 10.44 -14.86 27.52
CA LEU A 60 9.08 -14.56 27.07
C LEU A 60 9.06 -13.40 26.05
N PHE A 61 9.61 -12.24 26.44
CA PHE A 61 9.62 -11.07 25.56
C PHE A 61 10.51 -11.29 24.32
N TYR A 62 11.65 -11.96 24.48
CA TYR A 62 12.52 -12.34 23.38
C TYR A 62 11.77 -13.13 22.31
N HIS A 63 11.02 -14.17 22.70
CA HIS A 63 10.31 -15.03 21.74
C HIS A 63 9.16 -14.29 21.05
N ILE A 64 8.46 -13.39 21.74
CA ILE A 64 7.42 -12.55 21.12
C ILE A 64 8.02 -11.65 20.04
N ILE A 65 9.09 -10.93 20.38
CA ILE A 65 9.78 -10.02 19.45
C ILE A 65 10.38 -10.79 18.28
N ASN A 66 11.09 -11.90 18.55
CA ASN A 66 11.71 -12.74 17.53
C ASN A 66 10.65 -13.34 16.58
N THR A 67 9.50 -13.76 17.10
CA THR A 67 8.40 -14.29 16.26
C THR A 67 7.85 -13.23 15.32
N LEU A 68 7.58 -12.01 15.81
CA LEU A 68 7.10 -10.91 14.98
C LEU A 68 8.14 -10.47 13.96
N PHE A 69 9.42 -10.44 14.35
CA PHE A 69 10.55 -10.17 13.47
C PHE A 69 10.66 -11.20 12.34
N LEU A 70 10.68 -12.49 12.67
CA LEU A 70 10.76 -13.57 11.66
C LEU A 70 9.52 -13.61 10.77
N TRP A 71 8.32 -13.40 11.32
CA TRP A 71 7.08 -13.39 10.55
C TRP A 71 7.04 -12.22 9.55
N SER A 72 7.41 -11.02 9.97
CA SER A 72 7.49 -9.86 9.09
C SER A 72 8.61 -9.99 8.04
N TYR A 73 9.78 -10.57 8.41
CA TYR A 73 10.86 -10.85 7.46
C TYR A 73 10.42 -11.86 6.40
N TRP A 74 9.81 -12.98 6.82
CA TRP A 74 9.23 -13.98 5.92
C TRP A 74 8.21 -13.36 4.96
N LYS A 75 7.26 -12.58 5.48
CA LYS A 75 6.25 -11.91 4.66
C LYS A 75 6.87 -10.94 3.67
N THR A 76 7.94 -10.25 4.03
CA THR A 76 8.64 -9.32 3.13
C THR A 76 9.35 -10.08 1.99
N ILE A 77 10.01 -11.20 2.28
CA ILE A 77 10.69 -12.04 1.29
C ILE A 77 9.68 -12.71 0.35
N PHE A 78 8.70 -13.42 0.90
CA PHE A 78 7.88 -14.37 0.15
C PHE A 78 6.56 -13.82 -0.37
N THR A 79 6.16 -12.60 0.01
CA THR A 79 5.04 -11.94 -0.65
C THR A 79 5.47 -11.54 -2.07
N PRO A 80 4.81 -12.05 -3.13
CA PRO A 80 5.14 -11.69 -4.49
C PRO A 80 5.06 -10.19 -4.71
N ALA A 81 6.02 -9.63 -5.44
CA ALA A 81 5.99 -8.22 -5.76
C ALA A 81 4.78 -7.90 -6.65
N GLY A 82 4.04 -6.84 -6.32
CA GLY A 82 2.90 -6.39 -7.09
C GLY A 82 3.33 -5.96 -8.49
N THR A 83 2.97 -6.75 -9.51
CA THR A 83 3.28 -6.45 -10.91
C THR A 83 2.10 -5.77 -11.60
N VAL A 84 2.39 -4.97 -12.63
CA VAL A 84 1.34 -4.39 -13.46
C VAL A 84 0.58 -5.51 -14.20
N PRO A 85 -0.77 -5.55 -14.17
CA PRO A 85 -1.56 -6.53 -14.90
C PRO A 85 -1.31 -6.50 -16.41
N SER A 86 -1.49 -7.65 -17.07
CA SER A 86 -1.32 -7.78 -18.52
C SER A 86 -2.29 -6.92 -19.34
N THR A 87 -3.42 -6.51 -18.77
CA THR A 87 -4.39 -5.60 -19.38
C THR A 87 -3.83 -4.20 -19.66
N TRP A 88 -2.71 -3.82 -19.03
CA TRP A 88 -1.99 -2.56 -19.29
C TRP A 88 -0.94 -2.68 -20.40
N ARG A 89 -0.80 -3.86 -21.00
CA ARG A 89 0.10 -4.06 -22.13
C ARG A 89 -0.52 -3.44 -23.37
N ILE A 90 0.29 -2.65 -24.06
CA ILE A 90 -0.11 -2.02 -25.32
C ILE A 90 -0.22 -3.12 -26.38
N PRO A 91 -1.28 -3.13 -27.21
CA PRO A 91 -1.41 -4.06 -28.33
C PRO A 91 -0.18 -4.02 -29.24
N GLU A 92 0.23 -5.17 -29.77
CA GLU A 92 1.48 -5.29 -30.55
C GLU A 92 1.49 -4.36 -31.79
N VAL A 93 0.32 -4.18 -32.42
CA VAL A 93 0.15 -3.25 -33.56
C VAL A 93 0.52 -1.81 -33.19
N GLU A 94 0.12 -1.35 -32.01
CA GLU A 94 0.43 -0.01 -31.53
C GLU A 94 1.89 0.09 -31.06
N ILE A 95 2.48 -0.99 -30.55
CA ILE A 95 3.92 -1.06 -30.25
C ILE A 95 4.75 -0.94 -31.54
N GLU A 96 4.41 -1.68 -32.59
CA GLU A 96 5.09 -1.55 -33.88
C GLU A 96 4.99 -0.13 -34.42
N ARG A 97 3.81 0.48 -34.32
CA ARG A 97 3.61 1.88 -34.71
C ARG A 97 4.46 2.83 -33.88
N LEU A 98 4.51 2.66 -32.56
CA LEU A 98 5.34 3.47 -31.65
C LEU A 98 6.83 3.34 -31.96
N LEU A 99 7.31 2.15 -32.31
CA LEU A 99 8.73 1.89 -32.61
C LEU A 99 9.16 2.40 -33.99
N ARG A 100 8.22 2.55 -34.94
CA ARG A 100 8.49 3.11 -36.27
C ARG A 100 8.55 4.64 -36.28
N ILE A 101 7.99 5.31 -35.28
CA ILE A 101 7.97 6.77 -35.21
C ILE A 101 9.33 7.28 -34.69
N GLU A 102 10.08 7.98 -35.54
CA GLU A 102 11.34 8.64 -35.15
C GLU A 102 11.11 10.01 -34.49
N ASN A 103 10.02 10.69 -34.85
CA ASN A 103 9.70 12.01 -34.32
C ASN A 103 9.11 11.93 -32.90
N GLN A 104 9.83 12.50 -31.93
CA GLN A 104 9.43 12.49 -30.51
C GLN A 104 8.05 13.10 -30.23
N GLU A 105 7.64 14.13 -30.98
CA GLU A 105 6.34 14.79 -30.79
C GLU A 105 5.20 13.89 -31.29
N GLN A 106 5.39 13.20 -32.42
CA GLN A 106 4.43 12.21 -32.91
C GLN A 106 4.33 11.01 -31.96
N GLN A 107 5.47 10.55 -31.41
CA GLN A 107 5.50 9.48 -30.43
C GLN A 107 4.73 9.88 -29.16
N LYS A 108 4.92 11.11 -28.67
CA LYS A 108 4.20 11.67 -27.52
C LYS A 108 2.68 11.71 -27.77
N ARG A 109 2.25 12.16 -28.95
CA ARG A 109 0.83 12.19 -29.33
C ARG A 109 0.21 10.81 -29.38
N LEU A 110 0.91 9.83 -29.94
CA LEU A 110 0.42 8.44 -29.98
C LEU A 110 0.30 7.85 -28.57
N LEU A 111 1.30 8.08 -27.73
CA LEU A 111 1.23 7.62 -26.34
C LEU A 111 0.09 8.28 -25.55
N GLU A 112 -0.18 9.58 -25.75
CA GLU A 112 -1.34 10.26 -25.13
C GLU A 112 -2.67 9.69 -25.64
N TYR A 113 -2.76 9.34 -26.94
CA TYR A 113 -3.94 8.66 -27.49
C TYR A 113 -4.17 7.30 -26.84
N ILE A 114 -3.12 6.45 -26.77
CA ILE A 114 -3.19 5.13 -26.14
C ILE A 114 -3.51 5.25 -24.64
N ALA A 115 -2.96 6.26 -23.96
CA ALA A 115 -3.15 6.46 -22.53
C ALA A 115 -4.54 6.96 -22.13
N LYS A 116 -5.40 7.34 -23.08
CA LYS A 116 -6.74 7.90 -22.81
C LYS A 116 -7.61 6.96 -21.97
N ASP A 117 -7.43 5.65 -22.16
CA ASP A 117 -8.21 4.62 -21.47
C ASP A 117 -7.60 4.22 -20.11
N TYR A 118 -6.47 4.84 -19.73
CA TYR A 118 -5.75 4.52 -18.50
C TYR A 118 -5.81 5.67 -17.47
N PRO A 119 -5.99 5.36 -16.18
CA PRO A 119 -6.03 6.36 -15.11
C PRO A 119 -4.62 6.84 -14.74
N VAL A 120 -3.91 7.48 -15.68
CA VAL A 120 -2.51 7.92 -15.49
C VAL A 120 -2.37 9.44 -15.42
N SER A 121 -1.90 9.91 -14.26
CA SER A 121 -1.68 11.33 -14.01
C SER A 121 -0.21 11.72 -14.15
N ASN A 122 0.72 10.80 -13.91
CA ASN A 122 2.14 11.11 -13.89
C ASN A 122 2.74 11.15 -15.30
N ARG A 123 3.68 12.07 -15.50
CA ARG A 123 4.37 12.31 -16.75
C ARG A 123 5.89 12.18 -16.59
N THR A 124 6.59 12.07 -17.71
CA THR A 124 8.05 12.16 -17.76
C THR A 124 8.51 13.62 -17.57
N LEU A 125 9.83 13.86 -17.50
CA LEU A 125 10.37 15.24 -17.48
C LEU A 125 9.98 16.05 -18.71
N SER A 126 9.82 15.39 -19.86
CA SER A 126 9.36 16.01 -21.12
C SER A 126 7.82 16.21 -21.18
N GLY A 127 7.11 15.89 -20.10
CA GLY A 127 5.65 15.93 -20.05
C GLY A 127 4.98 14.84 -20.89
N SER A 128 5.69 13.79 -21.32
CA SER A 128 5.11 12.65 -22.04
C SER A 128 4.56 11.57 -21.10
N ILE A 129 3.72 10.68 -21.63
CA ILE A 129 3.25 9.49 -20.90
C ILE A 129 4.43 8.60 -20.51
N ARG A 130 4.36 8.05 -19.28
CA ARG A 130 5.36 7.13 -18.77
C ARG A 130 5.16 5.75 -19.41
N PHE A 131 6.01 5.40 -20.37
CA PHE A 131 6.01 4.10 -21.04
C PHE A 131 7.17 3.21 -20.55
N CYS A 132 6.99 1.88 -20.57
CA CYS A 132 8.06 0.91 -20.37
C CYS A 132 8.37 0.14 -21.66
N ASP A 133 9.52 0.40 -22.28
CA ASP A 133 9.92 -0.28 -23.50
C ASP A 133 10.18 -1.79 -23.32
N LYS A 134 10.69 -2.20 -22.16
CA LYS A 134 10.96 -3.63 -21.88
C LYS A 134 9.69 -4.45 -21.68
N CYS A 135 8.71 -3.88 -20.98
CA CYS A 135 7.46 -4.56 -20.64
C CYS A 135 6.34 -4.29 -21.67
N LYS A 136 6.51 -3.28 -22.54
CA LYS A 136 5.52 -2.82 -23.52
C LYS A 136 4.20 -2.38 -22.88
N ILE A 137 4.29 -1.71 -21.73
CA ILE A 137 3.12 -1.23 -20.96
C ILE A 137 3.15 0.29 -20.82
N ILE A 138 1.97 0.90 -20.71
CA ILE A 138 1.82 2.20 -20.08
C ILE A 138 2.04 1.99 -18.57
N LYS A 139 2.92 2.77 -17.94
CA LYS A 139 3.23 2.62 -16.52
C LYS A 139 2.11 3.28 -15.70
N PRO A 140 1.41 2.52 -14.83
CA PRO A 140 0.59 3.12 -13.80
C PRO A 140 1.37 4.16 -12.99
N ASP A 141 0.65 5.08 -12.36
CA ASP A 141 1.25 6.05 -11.45
C ASP A 141 2.05 5.32 -10.35
N ARG A 142 3.18 5.92 -9.94
CA ARG A 142 4.11 5.36 -8.94
C ARG A 142 4.75 4.00 -9.28
N SER A 143 4.45 3.39 -10.43
CA SER A 143 5.07 2.13 -10.86
C SER A 143 6.41 2.36 -11.54
N HIS A 144 7.39 1.47 -11.35
CA HIS A 144 8.70 1.55 -12.00
C HIS A 144 9.18 0.17 -12.47
N HIS A 145 10.02 0.15 -13.51
CA HIS A 145 10.62 -1.10 -14.00
C HIS A 145 11.84 -1.45 -13.14
N CYS A 146 11.83 -2.62 -12.50
CA CYS A 146 12.99 -3.15 -11.80
C CYS A 146 13.75 -4.09 -12.72
N SER A 147 14.99 -3.76 -13.07
CA SER A 147 15.84 -4.60 -13.93
C SER A 147 16.20 -5.94 -13.29
N VAL A 148 16.28 -6.00 -11.95
CA VAL A 148 16.62 -7.23 -11.22
C VAL A 148 15.44 -8.22 -11.20
N CYS A 149 14.22 -7.70 -11.07
CA CYS A 149 12.98 -8.48 -11.15
C CYS A 149 12.55 -8.72 -12.61
N GLY A 150 13.00 -7.89 -13.56
CA GLY A 150 12.68 -8.00 -14.99
C GLY A 150 11.26 -7.56 -15.35
N THR A 151 10.58 -6.82 -14.49
CA THR A 151 9.17 -6.41 -14.69
C THR A 151 8.87 -5.05 -14.05
N CYS A 152 7.71 -4.48 -14.41
CA CYS A 152 7.20 -3.27 -13.79
C CYS A 152 6.46 -3.59 -12.49
N ILE A 153 6.84 -2.86 -11.44
CA ILE A 153 6.42 -3.05 -10.06
C ILE A 153 5.54 -1.87 -9.62
N LEU A 154 4.37 -2.16 -9.04
CA LEU A 154 3.39 -1.20 -8.52
C LEU A 154 3.90 -0.52 -7.25
N LYS A 155 3.71 0.81 -7.11
CA LYS A 155 4.28 1.63 -6.00
C LYS A 155 5.73 1.21 -5.65
N MET A 156 6.59 1.08 -6.65
CA MET A 156 7.95 0.56 -6.42
C MET A 156 8.70 1.50 -5.48
N ASP A 157 9.20 0.95 -4.37
CA ASP A 157 10.06 1.68 -3.45
C ASP A 157 11.53 1.45 -3.81
N HIS A 158 11.98 0.20 -3.72
CA HIS A 158 13.32 -0.20 -4.13
C HIS A 158 13.40 -1.72 -4.34
N HIS A 159 14.51 -2.17 -4.91
CA HIS A 159 14.87 -3.58 -4.87
C HIS A 159 15.81 -3.81 -3.69
N CYS A 160 15.46 -4.73 -2.79
CA CYS A 160 16.21 -4.96 -1.56
C CYS A 160 16.91 -6.33 -1.62
N PRO A 161 18.25 -6.36 -1.72
CA PRO A 161 19.00 -7.61 -1.74
C PRO A 161 18.82 -8.44 -0.46
N TRP A 162 18.64 -7.78 0.69
CA TRP A 162 18.49 -8.43 2.01
C TRP A 162 17.21 -9.24 2.18
N VAL A 163 16.23 -9.04 1.32
CA VAL A 163 14.99 -9.83 1.25
C VAL A 163 14.83 -10.56 -0.09
N ASN A 164 15.84 -10.44 -0.99
CA ASN A 164 15.81 -10.95 -2.35
C ASN A 164 14.50 -10.67 -3.10
N ASN A 165 13.93 -9.47 -2.90
CA ASN A 165 12.64 -9.11 -3.44
C ASN A 165 12.54 -7.58 -3.62
N CYS A 166 11.57 -7.14 -4.43
CA CYS A 166 11.23 -5.73 -4.53
C CYS A 166 10.31 -5.33 -3.37
N VAL A 167 10.65 -4.21 -2.72
CA VAL A 167 9.78 -3.53 -1.77
C VAL A 167 8.85 -2.60 -2.55
N ASN A 168 7.55 -2.82 -2.41
CA ASN A 168 6.53 -2.27 -3.29
C ASN A 168 5.14 -2.28 -2.64
N PHE A 169 4.10 -1.91 -3.39
CA PHE A 169 2.71 -1.89 -2.91
C PHE A 169 2.29 -3.11 -2.06
N THR A 170 2.58 -4.34 -2.52
CA THR A 170 2.05 -5.56 -1.87
C THR A 170 2.75 -5.95 -0.58
N ASN A 171 3.97 -5.44 -0.33
CA ASN A 171 4.78 -5.84 0.82
C ASN A 171 5.39 -4.65 1.59
N TYR A 172 5.06 -3.40 1.25
CA TYR A 172 5.63 -2.22 1.92
C TYR A 172 5.32 -2.21 3.42
N LYS A 173 4.08 -2.53 3.83
CA LYS A 173 3.71 -2.69 5.24
C LYS A 173 4.60 -3.71 5.95
N PHE A 174 4.81 -4.88 5.32
CA PHE A 174 5.65 -5.94 5.88
C PHE A 174 7.09 -5.50 6.04
N PHE A 175 7.62 -4.76 5.08
CA PHE A 175 8.97 -4.22 5.14
C PHE A 175 9.13 -3.20 6.29
N VAL A 176 8.17 -2.29 6.48
CA VAL A 176 8.20 -1.33 7.61
C VAL A 176 8.12 -2.06 8.95
N LEU A 177 7.24 -3.05 9.08
CA LEU A 177 7.16 -3.89 10.28
C LEU A 177 8.44 -4.69 10.52
N PHE A 178 9.03 -5.25 9.47
CA PHE A 178 10.32 -5.95 9.52
C PHE A 178 11.42 -5.05 10.07
N LEU A 179 11.55 -3.82 9.58
CA LEU A 179 12.53 -2.86 10.10
C LEU A 179 12.27 -2.52 11.57
N GLY A 180 11.01 -2.28 11.95
CA GLY A 180 10.63 -1.96 13.32
C GLY A 180 10.91 -3.11 14.30
N TYR A 181 10.54 -4.35 13.93
CA TYR A 181 10.78 -5.53 14.76
C TYR A 181 12.26 -5.94 14.77
N ALA A 182 13.00 -5.74 13.68
CA ALA A 182 14.44 -5.93 13.66
C ALA A 182 15.13 -4.95 14.62
N LEU A 183 14.72 -3.69 14.62
CA LEU A 183 15.23 -2.68 15.52
C LEU A 183 14.91 -3.04 16.99
N LEU A 184 13.65 -3.39 17.27
CA LEU A 184 13.23 -3.81 18.60
C LEU A 184 14.01 -5.04 19.08
N TYR A 185 14.21 -6.03 18.21
CA TYR A 185 15.02 -7.21 18.48
C TYR A 185 16.46 -6.83 18.87
N CYS A 186 17.11 -6.01 18.05
CA CYS A 186 18.49 -5.60 18.28
C CYS A 186 18.64 -4.78 19.57
N LEU A 187 17.74 -3.83 19.82
CA LEU A 187 17.75 -3.04 21.06
C LEU A 187 17.50 -3.94 22.28
N TYR A 188 16.53 -4.85 22.20
CA TYR A 188 16.21 -5.76 23.28
C TYR A 188 17.41 -6.64 23.64
N VAL A 189 18.06 -7.25 22.63
CA VAL A 189 19.25 -8.08 22.81
C VAL A 189 20.42 -7.25 23.37
N ALA A 190 20.68 -6.05 22.84
CA ALA A 190 21.77 -5.20 23.30
C ALA A 190 21.57 -4.75 24.76
N LEU A 191 20.35 -4.33 25.13
CA LEU A 191 20.05 -3.84 26.48
C LEU A 191 20.09 -4.98 27.51
N THR A 192 19.51 -6.14 27.20
CA THR A 192 19.50 -7.28 28.14
C THR A 192 20.86 -7.97 28.26
N SER A 193 21.72 -7.89 27.24
CA SER A 193 23.10 -8.40 27.33
C SER A 193 24.09 -7.41 27.95
N LEU A 194 23.71 -6.13 28.13
CA LEU A 194 24.62 -5.07 28.60
C LEU A 194 25.20 -5.36 29.98
N GLU A 195 24.40 -5.87 30.92
CA GLU A 195 24.91 -6.19 32.26
C GLU A 195 25.97 -7.30 32.21
N CYS A 196 25.67 -8.40 31.50
CA CYS A 196 26.62 -9.49 31.32
C CYS A 196 27.87 -9.03 30.55
N PHE A 197 27.72 -8.13 29.58
CA PHE A 197 28.84 -7.49 28.87
C PHE A 197 29.72 -6.69 29.84
N ILE A 198 29.15 -5.88 30.74
CA ILE A 198 29.91 -5.12 31.74
C ILE A 198 30.62 -6.07 32.72
N ARG A 199 29.92 -7.08 33.25
CA ARG A 199 30.49 -8.08 34.16
C ARG A 199 31.65 -8.86 33.51
N PHE A 200 31.57 -9.13 32.20
CA PHE A 200 32.66 -9.72 31.44
C PHE A 200 33.92 -8.86 31.47
N TRP A 201 33.80 -7.56 31.16
CA TRP A 201 34.94 -6.64 31.15
C TRP A 201 35.50 -6.32 32.54
N ARG A 202 34.70 -6.49 33.59
CA ARG A 202 35.17 -6.41 34.98
C ARG A 202 35.88 -7.66 35.49
N GLY A 203 35.90 -8.75 34.70
CA GLY A 203 36.50 -10.02 35.09
C GLY A 203 35.68 -10.81 36.12
N GLU A 204 34.42 -10.44 36.34
CA GLU A 204 33.53 -11.02 37.36
C GLU A 204 32.87 -12.34 36.88
N LEU A 205 32.95 -12.62 35.58
CA LEU A 205 32.60 -13.91 35.01
C LEU A 205 33.93 -14.71 34.91
N GLY A 206 34.06 -15.98 35.34
CA GLY A 206 35.28 -16.86 35.17
C GLY A 206 35.42 -17.80 33.91
N GLY A 207 36.57 -17.77 33.20
CA GLY A 207 36.82 -18.06 31.76
C GLY A 207 36.28 -19.32 31.01
N SER A 208 35.08 -19.26 30.42
CA SER A 208 34.48 -20.28 29.53
C SER A 208 34.16 -19.76 28.10
N MET A 209 34.04 -20.66 27.11
CA MET A 209 33.78 -20.33 25.69
C MET A 209 32.47 -19.53 25.45
N GLY A 210 31.45 -19.73 26.29
CA GLY A 210 30.15 -19.05 26.17
C GLY A 210 30.19 -17.51 26.21
N ARG A 211 31.27 -16.92 26.72
CA ARG A 211 31.39 -15.46 26.85
C ARG A 211 31.65 -14.74 25.54
N PHE A 212 32.38 -15.39 24.64
CA PHE A 212 32.65 -14.79 23.34
C PHE A 212 31.32 -14.60 22.60
N HIS A 213 30.41 -15.56 22.72
CA HIS A 213 29.05 -15.42 22.19
C HIS A 213 28.33 -14.19 22.75
N ILE A 214 28.33 -13.97 24.07
CA ILE A 214 27.68 -12.80 24.70
C ILE A 214 28.33 -11.49 24.24
N LEU A 215 29.67 -11.44 24.16
CA LEU A 215 30.40 -10.27 23.68
C LEU A 215 30.04 -9.92 22.23
N PHE A 216 30.13 -10.91 21.33
CA PHE A 216 29.76 -10.72 19.93
C PHE A 216 28.28 -10.38 19.78
N LEU A 217 27.40 -10.99 20.58
CA LEU A 217 25.96 -10.74 20.57
C LEU A 217 25.65 -9.26 20.83
N PHE A 218 26.26 -8.67 21.86
CA PHE A 218 26.11 -7.25 22.16
C PHE A 218 26.57 -6.37 20.99
N PHE A 219 27.79 -6.59 20.48
CA PHE A 219 28.34 -5.77 19.39
C PHE A 219 27.55 -5.88 18.09
N VAL A 220 27.18 -7.09 17.70
CA VAL A 220 26.39 -7.33 16.48
C VAL A 220 25.00 -6.68 16.62
N ALA A 221 24.33 -6.88 17.75
CA ALA A 221 23.03 -6.26 18.01
C ALA A 221 23.10 -4.73 18.00
N PHE A 222 24.09 -4.14 18.67
CA PHE A 222 24.27 -2.69 18.72
C PHE A 222 24.58 -2.08 17.34
N MET A 223 25.46 -2.72 16.56
CA MET A 223 25.80 -2.29 15.20
C MET A 223 24.57 -2.29 14.27
N PHE A 224 23.77 -3.36 14.30
CA PHE A 224 22.53 -3.42 13.54
C PHE A 224 21.51 -2.40 14.05
N ALA A 225 21.38 -2.21 15.36
CA ALA A 225 20.45 -1.23 15.94
C ALA A 225 20.73 0.19 15.41
N ILE A 226 21.98 0.65 15.43
CA ILE A 226 22.35 1.98 14.91
C ILE A 226 21.93 2.13 13.45
N SER A 227 22.26 1.13 12.62
CA SER A 227 21.93 1.16 11.19
C SER A 227 20.41 1.16 10.97
N LEU A 228 19.69 0.34 11.72
CA LEU A 228 18.23 0.19 11.62
C LEU A 228 17.47 1.42 12.13
N ILE A 229 17.97 2.14 13.14
CA ILE A 229 17.36 3.41 13.59
C ILE A 229 17.25 4.38 12.41
N SER A 230 18.32 4.54 11.64
CA SER A 230 18.33 5.47 10.51
C SER A 230 17.37 5.03 9.39
N LEU A 231 17.39 3.75 9.03
CA LEU A 231 16.59 3.22 7.93
C LEU A 231 15.10 3.16 8.30
N PHE A 232 14.77 2.69 9.50
CA PHE A 232 13.40 2.68 10.01
C PHE A 232 12.85 4.11 10.14
N GLY A 233 13.62 5.03 10.73
CA GLY A 233 13.22 6.43 10.84
C GLY A 233 12.96 7.08 9.48
N TYR A 234 13.81 6.82 8.49
CA TYR A 234 13.61 7.31 7.12
C TYR A 234 12.32 6.76 6.50
N HIS A 235 12.03 5.47 6.63
CA HIS A 235 10.81 4.88 6.08
C HIS A 235 9.54 5.30 6.84
N VAL A 236 9.61 5.55 8.15
CA VAL A 236 8.52 6.18 8.91
C VAL A 236 8.26 7.59 8.39
N TYR A 237 9.30 8.38 8.13
CA TYR A 237 9.13 9.69 7.49
C TYR A 237 8.46 9.56 6.13
N LEU A 238 8.96 8.70 5.24
CA LEU A 238 8.41 8.48 3.90
C LEU A 238 6.94 8.04 3.94
N LEU A 239 6.59 7.14 4.86
CA LEU A 239 5.24 6.70 5.13
C LEU A 239 4.34 7.89 5.50
N LEU A 240 4.77 8.73 6.45
CA LEU A 240 3.99 9.86 6.94
C LEU A 240 3.81 10.98 5.90
N VAL A 241 4.68 11.08 4.89
CA VAL A 241 4.56 12.05 3.78
C VAL A 241 4.06 11.41 2.47
N ASN A 242 3.71 10.12 2.50
CA ASN A 242 3.27 9.30 1.37
C ASN A 242 4.18 9.38 0.15
N ARG A 243 5.47 9.11 0.34
CA ARG A 243 6.45 9.03 -0.74
C ARG A 243 7.10 7.66 -0.76
N THR A 244 7.40 7.17 -1.95
CA THR A 244 8.39 6.11 -2.09
C THR A 244 9.80 6.69 -2.05
N THR A 245 10.80 5.85 -1.83
CA THR A 245 12.22 6.24 -1.91
C THR A 245 12.53 6.87 -3.28
N LEU A 246 12.01 6.31 -4.38
CA LEU A 246 12.17 6.87 -5.72
C LEU A 246 11.59 8.29 -5.84
N GLU A 247 10.42 8.52 -5.25
CA GLU A 247 9.74 9.82 -5.27
C GLU A 247 10.44 10.86 -4.38
N ALA A 248 11.09 10.40 -3.31
CA ALA A 248 11.88 11.26 -2.42
C ALA A 248 13.10 11.85 -3.15
N PHE A 249 13.80 11.02 -3.94
CA PHE A 249 14.91 11.44 -4.79
C PHE A 249 14.43 12.25 -5.99
N ARG A 250 13.36 11.81 -6.65
CA ARG A 250 12.82 12.47 -7.84
C ARG A 250 11.32 12.63 -7.73
N ALA A 251 10.91 13.87 -7.50
CA ALA A 251 9.51 14.23 -7.37
C ALA A 251 8.72 13.79 -8.61
N PRO A 252 7.52 13.22 -8.43
CA PRO A 252 6.63 12.93 -9.55
C PRO A 252 6.19 14.22 -10.25
N ILE A 253 6.01 14.13 -11.56
CA ILE A 253 5.48 15.21 -12.39
C ILE A 253 4.06 14.83 -12.74
N PHE A 254 3.11 15.66 -12.36
CA PHE A 254 1.70 15.48 -12.66
C PHE A 254 1.34 16.19 -13.96
N ARG A 255 0.34 15.66 -14.66
CA ARG A 255 -0.23 16.27 -15.88
C ARG A 255 -0.67 17.71 -15.62
N ILE A 256 -1.23 17.96 -14.45
CA ILE A 256 -1.70 19.28 -14.00
C ILE A 256 -0.85 19.67 -12.79
N GLY A 257 -0.31 20.89 -12.79
CA GLY A 257 0.51 21.42 -11.68
C GLY A 257 2.00 21.08 -11.74
N GLY A 258 2.44 20.21 -12.66
CA GLY A 258 3.86 19.93 -12.87
C GLY A 258 4.49 19.11 -11.75
N GLN A 259 5.72 19.45 -11.37
CA GLN A 259 6.48 18.70 -10.38
C GLN A 259 5.98 18.97 -8.95
N ASP A 260 5.51 17.94 -8.23
CA ASP A 260 5.01 18.09 -6.86
C ASP A 260 5.44 16.91 -5.97
N LYS A 261 6.31 17.17 -4.98
CA LYS A 261 6.72 16.15 -4.00
C LYS A 261 5.58 15.74 -3.06
N ASN A 262 4.56 16.57 -2.91
CA ASN A 262 3.42 16.36 -2.02
C ASN A 262 2.15 15.94 -2.77
N GLY A 263 2.24 15.60 -4.05
CA GLY A 263 1.05 15.31 -4.86
C GLY A 263 0.20 14.14 -4.36
N TYR A 264 0.80 13.19 -3.63
CA TYR A 264 0.10 12.07 -2.96
C TYR A 264 -0.06 12.25 -1.45
N ASN A 265 0.36 13.38 -0.87
CA ASN A 265 0.27 13.59 0.56
C ASN A 265 -1.17 14.01 0.95
N LEU A 266 -1.85 13.17 1.73
CA LEU A 266 -3.24 13.33 2.18
C LEU A 266 -3.33 13.73 3.66
N GLY A 267 -2.19 13.98 4.31
CA GLY A 267 -2.07 14.15 5.76
C GLY A 267 -1.56 12.89 6.46
N LYS A 268 -0.86 13.07 7.58
CA LYS A 268 -0.08 12.00 8.24
C LYS A 268 -0.87 10.72 8.53
N LEU A 269 -2.08 10.86 9.10
CA LEU A 269 -2.92 9.71 9.44
C LEU A 269 -3.46 9.00 8.20
N ALA A 270 -3.99 9.74 7.22
CA ALA A 270 -4.49 9.17 5.97
C ALA A 270 -3.36 8.45 5.19
N ASN A 271 -2.16 9.05 5.14
CA ASN A 271 -0.99 8.43 4.53
C ASN A 271 -0.58 7.13 5.23
N PHE A 272 -0.66 7.11 6.57
CA PHE A 272 -0.39 5.90 7.35
C PHE A 272 -1.44 4.82 7.06
N GLN A 273 -2.73 5.18 7.05
CA GLN A 273 -3.85 4.28 6.77
C GLN A 273 -3.83 3.72 5.35
N GLU A 274 -3.31 4.46 4.35
CA GLU A 274 -3.09 3.89 3.02
C GLU A 274 -2.23 2.62 3.04
N VAL A 275 -1.29 2.51 3.99
CA VAL A 275 -0.37 1.37 4.10
C VAL A 275 -0.82 0.38 5.17
N PHE A 276 -1.26 0.87 6.33
CA PHE A 276 -1.59 0.04 7.50
C PHE A 276 -3.08 -0.31 7.62
N GLY A 277 -3.94 0.32 6.82
CA GLY A 277 -5.39 0.14 6.88
C GLY A 277 -6.04 0.86 8.06
N ASP A 278 -7.36 0.78 8.13
CA ASP A 278 -8.15 1.49 9.15
C ASP A 278 -8.27 0.71 10.47
N ASP A 279 -8.14 -0.62 10.43
CA ASP A 279 -8.22 -1.45 11.63
C ASP A 279 -6.88 -1.45 12.39
N TRP A 280 -6.86 -0.67 13.49
CA TRP A 280 -5.70 -0.52 14.36
C TRP A 280 -5.20 -1.83 14.96
N LYS A 281 -6.09 -2.83 15.14
CA LYS A 281 -5.72 -4.14 15.71
C LYS A 281 -4.74 -4.89 14.81
N LEU A 282 -4.77 -4.60 13.51
CA LEU A 282 -3.94 -5.26 12.51
C LEU A 282 -2.67 -4.47 12.15
N TRP A 283 -2.47 -3.28 12.73
CA TRP A 283 -1.33 -2.43 12.37
C TRP A 283 0.01 -3.11 12.66
N PHE A 284 0.12 -3.78 13.79
CA PHE A 284 1.32 -4.47 14.26
C PHE A 284 1.41 -5.92 13.78
N LEU A 285 0.48 -6.38 12.94
CA LEU A 285 0.53 -7.72 12.38
C LEU A 285 0.95 -7.66 10.90
N PRO A 286 1.86 -8.55 10.44
CA PRO A 286 2.29 -8.60 9.05
C PRO A 286 1.25 -9.33 8.17
N VAL A 287 0.02 -8.80 8.20
CA VAL A 287 -1.12 -9.15 7.36
C VAL A 287 -1.42 -7.99 6.41
N PHE A 288 -1.81 -8.30 5.17
CA PHE A 288 -2.04 -7.28 4.15
C PHE A 288 -3.30 -6.47 4.49
N THR A 289 -3.14 -5.15 4.66
CA THR A 289 -4.23 -4.22 4.97
C THR A 289 -4.07 -2.88 4.24
N SER A 290 -3.13 -2.80 3.29
CA SER A 290 -2.91 -1.58 2.50
C SER A 290 -4.13 -1.33 1.61
N GLN A 291 -4.52 -0.06 1.49
CA GLN A 291 -5.70 0.35 0.73
C GLN A 291 -5.37 0.52 -0.76
N GLY A 292 -6.39 0.40 -1.60
CA GLY A 292 -6.30 0.57 -3.04
C GLY A 292 -5.85 -0.69 -3.79
N ASP A 293 -5.65 -0.54 -5.09
CA ASP A 293 -5.30 -1.60 -6.04
C ASP A 293 -3.83 -1.54 -6.51
N GLY A 294 -3.10 -0.50 -6.09
CA GLY A 294 -1.75 -0.21 -6.55
C GLY A 294 -1.66 0.37 -7.97
N LEU A 295 -2.80 0.62 -8.62
CA LEU A 295 -2.89 1.21 -9.96
C LEU A 295 -3.37 2.66 -9.90
N ARG A 296 -4.23 2.97 -8.93
CA ARG A 296 -4.76 4.30 -8.66
C ARG A 296 -4.39 4.76 -7.25
N TYR A 297 -4.12 6.06 -7.12
CA TYR A 297 -3.79 6.68 -5.83
C TYR A 297 -4.58 7.97 -5.69
N ALA A 298 -5.07 8.24 -4.49
CA ALA A 298 -5.66 9.53 -4.19
C ALA A 298 -4.60 10.63 -4.27
N MET A 299 -4.96 11.76 -4.88
CA MET A 299 -4.08 12.90 -5.06
C MET A 299 -4.57 14.09 -4.25
N ARG A 300 -3.63 14.89 -3.74
CA ARG A 300 -3.92 16.11 -2.97
C ARG A 300 -4.81 17.08 -3.75
N THR A 301 -4.55 17.26 -5.04
CA THR A 301 -5.32 18.17 -5.90
C THR A 301 -6.76 17.73 -6.05
N GLN A 302 -7.07 16.43 -6.07
CA GLN A 302 -8.45 15.93 -6.12
C GLN A 302 -9.22 16.26 -4.82
N GLN A 303 -8.57 16.21 -3.65
CA GLN A 303 -9.21 16.60 -2.39
C GLN A 303 -9.54 18.09 -2.29
N VAL A 304 -8.74 18.96 -2.92
CA VAL A 304 -8.99 20.42 -2.91
C VAL A 304 -10.28 20.77 -3.65
N TYR A 305 -10.59 20.07 -4.75
CA TYR A 305 -11.83 20.27 -5.51
C TYR A 305 -13.07 19.61 -4.88
N GLN A 306 -12.90 18.79 -3.84
CA GLN A 306 -13.98 18.00 -3.24
C GLN A 306 -14.43 18.54 -1.86
N LYS A 307 -13.72 19.53 -1.30
CA LYS A 307 -14.20 20.25 -0.11
C LYS A 307 -15.35 21.20 -0.50
N PRO A 308 -16.51 21.17 0.19
CA PRO A 308 -17.54 22.19 0.01
C PRO A 308 -16.93 23.55 0.36
N ILE A 309 -16.99 24.51 -0.55
CA ILE A 309 -16.70 25.90 -0.25
C ILE A 309 -17.88 26.39 0.59
N TYR A 310 -17.71 26.47 1.91
CA TYR A 310 -18.64 27.21 2.74
C TYR A 310 -18.46 28.69 2.46
N ASN A 311 -19.34 29.26 1.64
CA ASN A 311 -19.46 30.71 1.56
C ASN A 311 -20.07 31.22 2.88
N SER A 312 -19.39 32.16 3.55
CA SER A 312 -19.85 32.82 4.78
C SER A 312 -21.09 33.73 4.60
N MET A 313 -21.91 33.48 3.58
CA MET A 313 -23.22 34.10 3.41
C MET A 313 -24.22 32.97 3.18
N GLY A 314 -25.17 32.81 4.10
CA GLY A 314 -26.10 31.70 4.15
C GLY A 314 -26.90 31.55 2.86
N ALA A 315 -26.45 30.65 2.00
CA ALA A 315 -27.23 30.00 0.96
C ALA A 315 -26.53 28.68 0.60
N THR A 316 -27.13 27.56 1.01
CA THR A 316 -26.74 26.22 0.54
C THR A 316 -27.25 26.03 -0.89
N ASP A 317 -26.39 26.27 -1.87
CA ASP A 317 -26.58 25.73 -3.23
C ASP A 317 -25.73 24.46 -3.37
N ALA A 318 -26.40 23.30 -3.30
CA ALA A 318 -25.79 22.02 -3.61
C ALA A 318 -25.72 21.84 -5.13
N ARG A 319 -24.75 22.50 -5.77
CA ARG A 319 -24.44 22.29 -7.20
C ARG A 319 -22.99 21.80 -7.32
N LEU A 320 -22.83 20.53 -7.69
CA LEU A 320 -21.55 19.97 -8.13
C LEU A 320 -21.17 20.64 -9.46
N GLU A 321 -20.35 21.69 -9.41
CA GLU A 321 -19.70 22.21 -10.62
C GLU A 321 -18.56 21.29 -11.04
N VAL A 322 -18.86 20.35 -11.94
CA VAL A 322 -17.82 19.73 -12.77
C VAL A 322 -17.51 20.72 -13.91
N GLN A 323 -16.62 21.68 -13.67
CA GLN A 323 -16.07 22.48 -14.76
C GLN A 323 -15.09 21.61 -15.57
N ALA A 324 -15.59 21.14 -16.71
CA ALA A 324 -14.77 20.58 -17.78
C ALA A 324 -13.73 21.61 -18.25
N THR A 325 -12.45 21.34 -17.99
CA THR A 325 -11.34 22.18 -18.43
C THR A 325 -11.00 21.87 -19.88
N ASP A 326 -11.73 22.48 -20.81
CA ASP A 326 -11.43 22.43 -22.25
C ASP A 326 -11.30 23.83 -22.91
N LYS A 327 -11.06 24.87 -22.11
CA LYS A 327 -10.91 26.26 -22.63
C LYS A 327 -9.65 26.98 -22.13
N LEU A 328 -8.48 26.37 -22.31
CA LEU A 328 -7.19 27.09 -22.22
C LEU A 328 -6.26 26.85 -23.43
N ILE A 329 -6.83 26.45 -24.58
CA ILE A 329 -6.13 26.47 -25.88
C ILE A 329 -7.04 27.16 -26.90
N LYS A 330 -7.26 28.46 -26.72
CA LYS A 330 -7.77 29.40 -27.73
C LYS A 330 -7.77 30.77 -27.06
N ASN A 331 -6.60 31.40 -27.07
CA ASN A 331 -6.42 32.85 -27.06
C ASN A 331 -4.91 33.13 -27.09
N ASN A 332 -4.33 32.94 -28.26
CA ASN A 332 -3.10 33.62 -28.62
C ASN A 332 -3.06 33.82 -30.13
N GLN A 333 -3.93 34.72 -30.59
CA GLN A 333 -3.88 35.34 -31.91
C GLN A 333 -4.86 36.52 -31.87
N THR A 334 -4.35 37.73 -31.55
CA THR A 334 -4.49 38.98 -32.33
C THR A 334 -4.05 40.21 -31.53
N SER A 335 -2.95 40.80 -32.00
CA SER A 335 -2.60 42.23 -32.16
C SER A 335 -2.92 43.31 -31.11
N THR A 336 -1.83 43.91 -30.60
CA THR A 336 -1.45 45.35 -30.66
C THR A 336 -2.38 46.42 -30.05
N THR A 337 -1.93 47.09 -28.97
CA THR A 337 -1.59 48.54 -28.92
C THR A 337 -1.18 49.03 -27.50
N MET A 338 -0.04 49.74 -27.48
CA MET A 338 0.50 50.82 -26.62
C MET A 338 0.13 51.01 -25.12
N SER A 339 1.21 51.29 -24.34
CA SER A 339 1.35 52.17 -23.15
C SER A 339 0.43 51.92 -21.94
N SER A 340 0.82 52.06 -20.67
CA SER A 340 1.82 52.88 -20.00
C SER A 340 2.08 52.36 -18.57
N SER A 341 3.24 52.71 -18.02
CA SER A 341 3.75 52.48 -16.67
C SER A 341 2.80 52.84 -15.51
N CYS A 342 2.91 52.13 -14.38
CA CYS A 342 3.15 52.72 -13.05
C CYS A 342 3.39 51.65 -11.98
N ASN A 343 4.54 51.76 -11.32
CA ASN A 343 4.87 51.14 -10.03
C ASN A 343 4.13 51.90 -8.92
N VAL A 344 3.59 51.18 -7.93
CA VAL A 344 3.47 51.68 -6.55
C VAL A 344 3.84 50.56 -5.59
N SER A 345 4.93 50.81 -4.88
CA SER A 345 5.38 50.15 -3.66
C SER A 345 4.64 50.71 -2.43
N SER A 346 4.28 49.86 -1.46
CA SER A 346 4.16 50.30 -0.07
C SER A 346 4.30 49.14 0.91
N GLU A 347 5.27 49.31 1.80
CA GLU A 347 5.66 48.49 2.94
C GLU A 347 4.72 48.59 4.16
N PHE A 348 4.82 47.57 5.02
CA PHE A 348 4.68 47.54 6.49
C PHE A 348 3.32 47.72 7.19
N ARG A 349 2.95 46.71 8.01
CA ARG A 349 2.89 46.78 9.49
C ARG A 349 2.49 45.43 10.12
N GLU A 350 3.34 44.93 11.02
CA GLU A 350 2.96 44.05 12.12
C GLU A 350 2.36 44.91 13.25
N ASP A 351 1.38 44.38 13.98
CA ASP A 351 1.31 44.40 15.46
C ASP A 351 -0.01 43.75 15.96
N ASP A 352 0.21 42.80 16.89
CA ASP A 352 -0.50 42.49 18.14
C ASP A 352 -1.81 41.69 18.28
N GLU A 353 -1.73 40.87 19.34
CA GLU A 353 -2.53 39.75 19.83
C GLU A 353 -3.92 40.10 20.38
N GLN A 354 -4.83 39.12 20.36
CA GLN A 354 -5.61 38.77 21.55
C GLN A 354 -6.21 37.36 21.50
N GLN A 355 -5.94 36.61 22.57
CA GLN A 355 -6.51 35.30 22.89
C GLN A 355 -8.03 35.36 23.08
N LEU A 356 -8.76 34.44 22.46
CA LEU A 356 -10.10 34.05 22.89
C LEU A 356 -10.13 32.53 23.09
N GLN A 357 -10.17 32.11 24.36
CA GLN A 357 -10.43 30.74 24.76
C GLN A 357 -11.90 30.39 24.48
N LEU A 358 -12.13 29.33 23.72
CA LEU A 358 -13.43 28.66 23.59
C LEU A 358 -13.22 27.16 23.68
N GLU A 359 -13.59 26.57 24.83
CA GLU A 359 -13.84 25.14 24.94
C GLU A 359 -15.10 24.75 24.16
N PRO A 360 -15.15 23.58 23.50
CA PRO A 360 -16.40 22.92 23.21
C PRO A 360 -16.58 21.66 24.09
N LYS A 361 -17.63 21.72 24.91
CA LYS A 361 -18.28 20.59 25.59
C LYS A 361 -18.49 19.41 24.63
N ILE A 362 -18.04 18.24 25.05
CA ILE A 362 -18.35 16.95 24.41
C ILE A 362 -19.79 16.58 24.76
N SER A 363 -20.68 16.54 23.76
CA SER A 363 -21.97 15.86 23.85
C SER A 363 -21.91 14.54 23.06
N TYR A 364 -22.15 13.44 23.78
CA TYR A 364 -22.20 12.09 23.21
C TYR A 364 -23.49 11.91 22.40
N LEU A 365 -23.37 11.48 21.14
CA LEU A 365 -24.47 10.92 20.34
C LEU A 365 -24.27 9.38 20.25
N PRO A 366 -25.32 8.57 20.44
CA PRO A 366 -25.18 7.12 20.51
C PRO A 366 -24.95 6.49 19.12
N THR A 367 -24.16 5.41 19.12
CA THR A 367 -23.83 4.57 17.98
C THR A 367 -25.06 4.01 17.25
N ALA A 368 -24.98 3.94 15.92
CA ALA A 368 -26.01 3.43 14.99
C ALA A 368 -26.59 2.04 15.31
N ALA A 369 -25.97 1.25 16.20
CA ALA A 369 -26.51 -0.01 16.70
C ALA A 369 -27.77 0.16 17.59
N ALA A 370 -27.93 1.31 18.27
CA ALA A 370 -29.08 1.55 19.16
C ALA A 370 -30.37 1.90 18.39
N ALA A 371 -30.25 2.49 17.19
CA ALA A 371 -31.40 2.83 16.35
C ALA A 371 -32.03 1.59 15.68
N VAL A 372 -31.26 0.52 15.48
CA VAL A 372 -31.73 -0.71 14.82
C VAL A 372 -32.47 -1.64 15.80
N ALA A 373 -32.12 -1.63 17.08
CA ALA A 373 -32.80 -2.43 18.10
C ALA A 373 -34.21 -1.91 18.45
N ALA A 374 -34.47 -0.61 18.27
CA ALA A 374 -35.77 0.00 18.57
C ALA A 374 -36.84 -0.26 17.48
N ALA A 375 -36.44 -0.72 16.30
CA ALA A 375 -37.34 -0.97 15.16
C ALA A 375 -37.78 -2.44 15.01
N ALA A 376 -37.30 -3.35 15.86
CA ALA A 376 -37.55 -4.80 15.78
C ALA A 376 -38.46 -5.31 16.91
N GLY A 377 -39.51 -4.56 17.25
CA GLY A 377 -40.61 -5.04 18.08
C GLY A 377 -41.58 -5.89 17.25
N ASP A 378 -41.89 -7.09 17.76
CA ASP A 378 -42.97 -8.00 17.37
C ASP A 378 -42.97 -8.62 15.96
N VAL A 379 -42.26 -9.76 15.79
CA VAL A 379 -42.67 -10.82 14.85
C VAL A 379 -42.37 -12.23 15.42
N SER A 380 -43.39 -13.09 15.35
CA SER A 380 -43.55 -14.50 15.78
C SER A 380 -42.48 -15.52 15.31
N PRO A 381 -42.27 -16.67 16.00
CA PRO A 381 -41.13 -17.55 15.78
C PRO A 381 -41.38 -18.57 14.66
N SER A 382 -41.06 -18.20 13.42
CA SER A 382 -40.92 -19.16 12.32
C SER A 382 -39.85 -18.75 11.31
N HIS A 383 -38.66 -18.33 11.75
CA HIS A 383 -37.56 -17.95 10.86
C HIS A 383 -36.16 -18.35 11.38
N SER A 384 -36.02 -19.58 11.91
CA SER A 384 -34.72 -20.11 12.35
C SER A 384 -33.79 -20.58 11.21
N LEU A 385 -34.21 -20.50 9.94
CA LEU A 385 -33.37 -20.90 8.79
C LEU A 385 -32.71 -19.73 8.04
N ILE A 386 -33.15 -18.48 8.22
CA ILE A 386 -32.53 -17.31 7.57
C ILE A 386 -31.31 -16.80 8.37
N ALA A 387 -31.33 -16.93 9.70
CA ALA A 387 -30.19 -16.55 10.55
C ALA A 387 -28.94 -17.43 10.35
N SER A 388 -29.09 -18.63 9.79
CA SER A 388 -27.96 -19.54 9.56
C SER A 388 -27.22 -19.23 8.25
N ALA A 389 -27.92 -18.74 7.21
CA ALA A 389 -27.29 -18.41 5.92
C ALA A 389 -26.40 -17.15 5.99
N VAL A 390 -26.69 -16.21 6.90
CA VAL A 390 -25.94 -14.95 7.07
C VAL A 390 -24.60 -15.14 7.81
N LYS A 391 -24.37 -16.28 8.47
CA LYS A 391 -23.13 -16.54 9.22
C LYS A 391 -21.94 -17.03 8.37
N SER A 392 -22.13 -17.32 7.08
CA SER A 392 -21.08 -17.90 6.23
C SER A 392 -20.55 -17.00 5.11
N ALA A 393 -21.09 -15.79 4.93
CA ALA A 393 -20.62 -14.87 3.90
C ALA A 393 -19.66 -13.80 4.49
N SER A 394 -18.42 -13.82 4.01
CA SER A 394 -17.43 -12.76 4.23
C SER A 394 -17.94 -11.44 3.66
N CYS A 395 -18.47 -10.57 4.51
CA CYS A 395 -19.21 -9.40 4.09
C CYS A 395 -18.28 -8.23 3.74
N SER A 396 -18.10 -7.97 2.44
CA SER A 396 -17.81 -6.63 1.92
C SER A 396 -19.00 -6.23 1.05
N SER A 397 -19.61 -5.08 1.38
CA SER A 397 -20.70 -4.39 0.65
C SER A 397 -22.07 -5.10 0.56
N ILE A 398 -22.94 -4.81 1.53
CA ILE A 398 -24.41 -4.87 1.35
C ILE A 398 -24.92 -3.43 1.28
N ILE A 399 -25.64 -3.08 0.21
CA ILE A 399 -26.41 -1.84 0.12
C ILE A 399 -27.88 -2.22 0.26
N ALA A 400 -28.49 -1.83 1.37
CA ALA A 400 -29.93 -1.93 1.56
C ALA A 400 -30.55 -0.56 1.25
N ASN A 401 -31.54 -0.53 0.36
CA ASN A 401 -32.38 0.65 0.16
C ASN A 401 -33.82 0.28 0.52
N VAL A 402 -34.46 1.08 1.36
CA VAL A 402 -35.82 0.85 1.85
C VAL A 402 -36.71 1.91 1.22
N ASN A 403 -37.61 1.48 0.34
CA ASN A 403 -38.70 2.32 -0.17
C ASN A 403 -39.99 1.49 -0.17
N ASN A 404 -41.05 2.00 0.46
CA ASN A 404 -42.40 1.43 0.51
C ASN A 404 -42.48 -0.09 0.81
N GLY A 405 -41.80 -0.54 1.87
CA GLY A 405 -42.00 -1.88 2.43
C GLY A 405 -41.35 -3.04 1.67
N ASN A 406 -40.56 -2.77 0.63
CA ASN A 406 -39.76 -3.79 -0.06
C ASN A 406 -38.27 -3.63 0.26
N VAL A 407 -37.59 -4.75 0.54
CA VAL A 407 -36.14 -4.81 0.76
C VAL A 407 -35.49 -5.44 -0.47
N VAL A 408 -34.60 -4.70 -1.14
CA VAL A 408 -33.82 -5.20 -2.27
C VAL A 408 -32.39 -5.45 -1.81
N ILE A 409 -31.90 -6.69 -1.98
CA ILE A 409 -30.52 -7.10 -1.66
C ILE A 409 -29.81 -7.37 -2.97
N ALA A 410 -28.75 -6.60 -3.27
CA ALA A 410 -27.86 -6.87 -4.39
C ALA A 410 -26.58 -7.55 -3.91
N MET A 411 -26.24 -8.71 -4.48
CA MET A 411 -24.98 -9.43 -4.27
C MET A 411 -24.20 -9.45 -5.60
N PRO A 412 -23.00 -8.85 -5.68
CA PRO A 412 -22.10 -9.09 -6.79
C PRO A 412 -21.28 -10.36 -6.52
N ASP A 413 -21.09 -11.17 -7.56
CA ASP A 413 -20.24 -12.37 -7.63
C ASP A 413 -20.81 -13.68 -7.07
N LEU A 414 -21.51 -14.43 -7.94
CA LEU A 414 -21.69 -15.87 -7.80
C LEU A 414 -21.11 -16.57 -9.04
N GLU A 415 -19.95 -17.21 -8.91
CA GLU A 415 -19.48 -18.21 -9.88
C GLU A 415 -20.27 -19.51 -9.66
N VAL A 416 -21.08 -19.90 -10.64
CA VAL A 416 -21.80 -21.19 -10.62
C VAL A 416 -20.84 -22.29 -11.07
N VAL A 417 -20.27 -23.02 -10.10
CA VAL A 417 -19.59 -24.29 -10.36
C VAL A 417 -20.65 -25.36 -10.62
N THR A 418 -20.75 -25.83 -11.86
CA THR A 418 -21.65 -26.91 -12.26
C THR A 418 -21.04 -28.27 -11.89
N GLN A 419 -21.55 -28.88 -10.82
CA GLN A 419 -21.62 -30.33 -10.69
C GLN A 419 -23.04 -30.70 -10.28
N LEU A 420 -23.82 -31.20 -11.24
CA LEU A 420 -25.12 -31.82 -11.01
C LEU A 420 -24.93 -33.24 -10.46
N PRO A 421 -25.76 -33.64 -9.48
CA PRO A 421 -26.53 -34.85 -9.72
C PRO A 421 -28.03 -34.69 -9.45
N ASP A 422 -28.75 -35.36 -10.34
CA ASP A 422 -30.13 -35.85 -10.33
C ASP A 422 -31.34 -34.94 -10.14
N LYS A 423 -32.24 -35.12 -11.12
CA LYS A 423 -33.55 -34.54 -11.34
C LYS A 423 -34.51 -35.00 -10.24
N GLU A 424 -35.22 -34.06 -9.64
CA GLU A 424 -36.68 -33.97 -9.71
C GLU A 424 -37.17 -32.75 -8.92
N GLN A 425 -38.17 -32.06 -9.49
CA GLN A 425 -38.85 -30.84 -9.00
C GLN A 425 -38.21 -29.49 -9.36
N LEU A 426 -38.50 -29.02 -10.58
CA LEU A 426 -38.37 -27.61 -11.00
C LEU A 426 -39.74 -27.13 -11.51
N PRO A 427 -40.30 -26.01 -11.03
CA PRO A 427 -41.33 -25.29 -11.78
C PRO A 427 -40.69 -24.42 -12.87
N GLU A 428 -41.40 -24.32 -14.00
CA GLU A 428 -41.03 -23.62 -15.25
C GLU A 428 -40.53 -22.17 -15.05
N ILE A 429 -39.33 -21.87 -15.56
CA ILE A 429 -38.86 -20.49 -15.77
C ILE A 429 -39.09 -20.16 -17.25
N LYS A 430 -40.10 -19.33 -17.54
CA LYS A 430 -40.25 -18.67 -18.85
C LYS A 430 -39.33 -17.45 -18.91
N LEU A 431 -38.36 -17.49 -19.82
CA LEU A 431 -37.58 -16.33 -20.25
C LEU A 431 -38.45 -15.42 -21.11
N ILE A 432 -38.61 -14.16 -20.71
CA ILE A 432 -39.15 -13.10 -21.57
C ILE A 432 -38.05 -12.05 -21.78
N ASP A 433 -37.55 -12.07 -23.00
CA ASP A 433 -36.86 -11.05 -23.81
C ASP A 433 -35.67 -10.25 -23.27
N ALA A 434 -34.66 -10.18 -24.14
CA ALA A 434 -33.31 -9.73 -23.90
C ALA A 434 -33.12 -8.28 -24.36
N SER A 435 -32.92 -7.32 -23.44
CA SER A 435 -32.32 -6.03 -23.78
C SER A 435 -31.65 -5.21 -22.66
N LEU A 436 -31.50 -5.71 -21.42
CA LEU A 436 -30.67 -5.05 -20.41
C LEU A 436 -29.87 -6.05 -19.58
N GLN A 437 -28.54 -6.05 -19.72
CA GLN A 437 -27.62 -6.78 -18.84
C GLN A 437 -27.52 -6.13 -17.45
N ARG A 438 -28.51 -6.37 -16.59
CA ARG A 438 -28.38 -6.26 -15.13
C ARG A 438 -29.20 -7.37 -14.48
N ASN A 439 -28.52 -8.25 -13.73
CA ASN A 439 -29.16 -9.29 -12.93
C ASN A 439 -30.01 -8.64 -11.83
N VAL A 440 -31.33 -8.62 -12.03
CA VAL A 440 -32.32 -8.21 -11.03
C VAL A 440 -33.29 -9.37 -10.88
N VAL A 441 -33.40 -9.92 -9.67
CA VAL A 441 -34.43 -10.91 -9.32
C VAL A 441 -35.49 -10.18 -8.51
N GLU A 442 -36.71 -10.12 -9.04
CA GLU A 442 -37.86 -9.52 -8.36
C GLU A 442 -38.76 -10.64 -7.82
N ILE A 443 -39.01 -10.66 -6.51
CA ILE A 443 -39.88 -11.65 -5.87
C ILE A 443 -41.23 -10.98 -5.62
N HIS A 444 -42.29 -11.44 -6.31
CA HIS A 444 -43.66 -11.02 -6.00
C HIS A 444 -44.26 -11.87 -4.87
N LYS A 445 -44.95 -11.21 -3.93
CA LYS A 445 -45.88 -11.86 -3.00
C LYS A 445 -47.01 -12.50 -3.82
N ILE A 446 -47.21 -13.80 -3.66
CA ILE A 446 -48.51 -14.43 -3.92
C ILE A 446 -49.26 -14.38 -2.58
N ALA A 447 -50.54 -14.01 -2.67
CA ALA A 447 -51.45 -13.58 -1.60
C ALA A 447 -51.49 -14.49 -0.36
#